data_AF-X1M435-F1
#
_entry.id   AF-X1M435-F1
#
_cell.length_a   1.000
_cell.length_b   1.000
_cell.length_c   1.000
_cell.angle_alpha   90.00
_cell.angle_beta   90.00
_cell.angle_gamma   90.00
#
_symmetry.space_group_name_H-M   'P 1'
#
loop_
_entity.id
_entity.type
_entity.pdbx_description
1 polymer ?
#
loop_
_entity_poly.entity_id
_entity_poly.type
_entity_poly.pdbx_seq_one_letter_code
_entity_poly.pdbx_strand_id
1 'polypeptide(L)'
;MFEISQSSNFSIDIMEVDKDHIHLLLDIEPKISVSSIVNRLKVMSTNRLWKKYKDYLQTQFWKEKTFWSDGYFVCSTGNANMETIKKYIEIQG
;
A
#
# COMPACT_ATOMS: atom_id res chain seq x y z
N MET A 1 6.47 1.95 2.99
CA MET A 1 5.15 2.57 3.23
C MET A 1 5.10 3.31 4.56
N PHE A 2 5.63 2.76 5.66
CA PHE A 2 5.64 3.42 6.98
C PHE A 2 6.15 4.88 7.01
N GLU A 3 7.25 5.19 6.30
CA GLU A 3 7.72 6.59 6.23
C GLU A 3 6.70 7.54 5.56
N ILE A 4 5.88 7.03 4.63
CA ILE A 4 4.82 7.84 4.00
C ILE A 4 3.72 8.12 5.02
N SER A 5 3.36 7.15 5.87
CA SER A 5 2.32 7.33 6.89
C SER A 5 2.75 8.29 8.01
N GLN A 6 4.03 8.31 8.39
CA GLN A 6 4.57 9.24 9.40
C GLN A 6 4.37 10.73 9.07
N SER A 7 4.24 11.07 7.79
CA SER A 7 4.00 12.44 7.31
C SER A 7 2.56 12.63 6.80
N SER A 8 1.64 11.79 7.26
CA SER A 8 0.26 11.73 6.81
C SER A 8 -0.71 11.64 7.99
N ASN A 9 -2.00 11.74 7.71
CA ASN A 9 -3.11 11.69 8.67
C ASN A 9 -3.70 10.27 8.83
N PHE A 10 -2.91 9.24 8.54
CA PHE A 10 -3.26 7.83 8.74
C PHE A 10 -2.03 7.08 9.25
N SER A 11 -2.23 6.00 9.98
CA SER A 11 -1.17 5.08 10.40
C SER A 11 -1.30 3.73 9.69
N ILE A 12 -0.17 3.03 9.59
CA ILE A 12 -0.10 1.66 9.11
C ILE A 12 0.25 0.81 10.32
N ASP A 13 -0.65 -0.09 10.69
CA ASP A 13 -0.44 -0.99 11.83
C ASP A 13 0.28 -2.26 11.39
N ILE A 14 -0.04 -2.76 10.19
CA ILE A 14 0.52 -3.99 9.62
C ILE A 14 0.77 -3.76 8.14
N MET A 15 1.88 -4.32 7.65
CA MET A 15 2.19 -4.40 6.24
C MET A 15 2.77 -5.78 5.94
N GLU A 16 2.06 -6.56 5.12
CA GLU A 16 2.58 -7.78 4.53
C GLU A 16 2.82 -7.57 3.03
N VAL A 17 3.90 -8.17 2.52
CA VAL A 17 4.35 -8.00 1.14
C VAL A 17 4.48 -9.38 0.51
N ASP A 18 3.73 -9.60 -0.56
CA ASP A 18 3.85 -10.78 -1.41
C ASP A 18 4.56 -10.39 -2.72
N LYS A 19 4.67 -11.33 -3.66
CA LYS A 19 5.43 -11.21 -4.91
C LYS A 19 4.88 -10.12 -5.83
N ASP A 20 3.57 -9.97 -5.90
CA ASP A 20 2.90 -9.07 -6.86
C ASP A 20 1.93 -8.06 -6.21
N HIS A 21 1.70 -8.15 -4.89
CA HIS A 21 0.82 -7.23 -4.16
C HIS A 21 1.27 -7.01 -2.71
N ILE A 22 0.62 -6.06 -2.04
CA ILE A 22 0.83 -5.76 -0.62
C ILE A 22 -0.51 -5.67 0.10
N HIS A 23 -0.54 -6.11 1.34
CA HIS A 23 -1.66 -5.94 2.26
C HIS A 23 -1.28 -4.95 3.35
N LEU A 24 -2.17 -3.98 3.61
CA LEU A 24 -1.97 -2.97 4.63
C LEU A 24 -3.16 -2.98 5.59
N LEU A 25 -2.90 -3.06 6.89
CA LEU A 25 -3.86 -2.67 7.92
C LEU A 25 -3.63 -1.21 8.25
N LEU A 26 -4.67 -0.39 8.03
CA LEU A 26 -4.61 1.06 8.20
C LEU A 26 -5.55 1.48 9.32
N ASP A 27 -5.08 2.38 10.17
CA ASP A 27 -5.94 3.17 11.05
C ASP A 27 -6.07 4.58 10.44
N ILE A 28 -7.33 5.01 10.26
CA ILE A 28 -7.70 6.14 9.43
C ILE A 28 -8.81 6.93 10.13
N GLU A 29 -8.64 8.25 10.26
CA GLU A 29 -9.74 9.10 10.71
C GLU A 29 -10.91 9.06 9.71
N PRO A 30 -12.17 8.92 10.17
CA PRO A 30 -13.34 8.76 9.28
C PRO A 30 -13.54 9.85 8.21
N LYS A 31 -12.98 11.03 8.43
CA LYS A 31 -13.06 12.18 7.50
C LYS A 31 -12.12 12.08 6.29
N ILE A 32 -11.19 11.11 6.30
CA ILE A 32 -10.17 10.98 5.27
C ILE A 32 -10.64 9.99 4.21
N SER A 33 -10.55 10.41 2.95
CA SER A 33 -10.84 9.50 1.84
C SER A 33 -9.78 8.40 1.73
N VAL A 34 -10.22 7.15 1.76
CA VAL A 34 -9.34 5.99 1.51
C VAL A 34 -8.68 6.08 0.14
N SER A 35 -9.39 6.55 -0.88
CA SER A 35 -8.80 6.70 -2.23
C SER A 35 -7.64 7.70 -2.25
N SER A 36 -7.70 8.74 -1.41
CA SER A 36 -6.60 9.71 -1.26
C SER A 36 -5.37 9.08 -0.63
N ILE A 37 -5.58 8.25 0.41
CA ILE A 37 -4.51 7.51 1.08
C ILE A 37 -3.84 6.53 0.11
N VAL A 38 -4.63 5.72 -0.61
CA VAL A 38 -4.12 4.76 -1.59
C VAL A 38 -3.34 5.48 -2.70
N ASN A 39 -3.88 6.58 -3.23
CA ASN A 39 -3.19 7.36 -4.25
C ASN A 39 -1.84 7.90 -3.74
N ARG A 40 -1.80 8.44 -2.51
CA ARG A 40 -0.58 8.93 -1.89
C ARG A 40 0.47 7.83 -1.73
N LEU A 41 0.06 6.68 -1.20
CA LEU A 41 0.94 5.52 -1.03
C LEU A 41 1.51 5.04 -2.37
N LYS A 42 0.65 4.88 -3.39
CA LYS A 42 1.07 4.45 -4.73
C LYS A 42 2.01 5.45 -5.38
N VAL A 43 1.66 6.74 -5.44
CA VAL A 43 2.49 7.77 -6.11
C VAL A 43 3.84 7.94 -5.43
N MET A 44 3.87 8.05 -4.10
CA MET A 44 5.12 8.27 -3.37
C MET A 44 6.04 7.05 -3.45
N SER A 45 5.49 5.83 -3.35
CA SER A 45 6.28 4.60 -3.47
C SER A 45 6.81 4.42 -4.91
N THR A 46 5.97 4.61 -5.94
CA THR A 46 6.41 4.61 -7.35
C THR A 46 7.55 5.59 -7.56
N ASN A 47 7.43 6.84 -7.10
CA ASN A 47 8.49 7.83 -7.25
C ASN A 47 9.81 7.40 -6.60
N ARG A 48 9.76 6.84 -5.38
CA ARG A 48 10.94 6.36 -4.65
C ARG A 48 11.58 5.15 -5.34
N LEU A 49 10.77 4.21 -5.81
CA LEU A 49 11.24 3.02 -6.53
C LEU A 49 11.93 3.40 -7.84
N TRP A 50 11.33 4.30 -8.63
CA TRP A 50 11.92 4.78 -9.88
C TRP A 50 13.20 5.60 -9.68
N LYS A 51 13.35 6.29 -8.55
CA LYS A 51 14.62 6.97 -8.21
C LYS A 51 15.71 5.97 -7.83
N LYS A 52 15.37 4.89 -7.13
CA LYS A 52 16.33 3.93 -6.58
C LYS A 52 16.72 2.82 -7.56
N TYR A 53 15.77 2.33 -8.37
CA TYR A 53 15.92 1.13 -9.20
C TYR A 53 15.60 1.41 -10.67
N LYS A 54 15.90 2.63 -11.15
CA LYS A 54 15.59 3.09 -12.49
C LYS A 54 16.00 2.08 -13.57
N ASP A 55 17.25 1.62 -13.53
CA ASP A 55 17.83 0.78 -14.59
C ASP A 55 17.09 -0.55 -14.72
N TYR A 56 16.74 -1.19 -13.58
CA TYR A 56 15.93 -2.41 -13.58
C TYR A 56 14.50 -2.14 -14.04
N LEU A 57 13.84 -1.12 -13.48
CA LEU A 57 12.43 -0.84 -13.77
C LEU A 57 12.19 -0.43 -15.24
N GLN A 58 13.14 0.22 -15.90
CA GLN A 58 13.05 0.53 -17.33
C GLN A 58 13.01 -0.73 -18.21
N THR A 59 13.61 -1.83 -17.77
CA THR A 59 13.55 -3.11 -18.50
C THR A 59 12.19 -3.80 -18.35
N GLN A 60 11.49 -3.55 -17.23
CA GLN A 60 10.20 -4.18 -16.92
C GLN A 60 9.01 -3.33 -17.41
N PHE A 61 9.13 -2.01 -17.34
CA PHE A 61 8.07 -1.04 -17.68
C PHE A 61 8.53 -0.12 -18.81
N TRP A 62 8.33 -0.56 -20.06
CA TRP A 62 8.84 0.16 -21.24
C TRP A 62 7.94 1.29 -21.76
N LYS A 63 6.66 1.34 -21.36
CA LYS A 63 5.71 2.39 -21.81
C LYS A 63 5.64 3.57 -20.86
N GLU A 64 5.49 3.30 -19.57
CA GLU A 64 5.16 4.31 -18.56
C GLU A 64 5.92 4.06 -17.26
N LYS A 65 6.19 5.15 -16.53
CA LYS A 65 6.82 5.07 -15.20
C LYS A 65 5.79 4.72 -14.12
N THR A 66 5.21 3.53 -14.23
CA THR A 66 4.28 2.98 -13.26
C THR A 66 4.96 1.90 -12.38
N PHE A 67 4.24 1.41 -11.38
CA PHE A 67 4.65 0.28 -10.55
C PHE A 67 3.43 -0.49 -10.02
N TRP A 68 2.38 0.23 -9.68
CA TRP A 68 1.11 -0.35 -9.23
C TRP A 68 0.08 -0.41 -10.36
N SER A 69 -0.84 -1.37 -10.30
CA SER A 69 -2.06 -1.33 -11.10
C SER A 69 -2.95 -0.16 -10.69
N ASP A 70 -3.91 0.22 -11.53
CA ASP A 70 -4.88 1.27 -11.20
C ASP A 70 -5.80 0.86 -10.05
N GLY A 71 -6.20 -0.42 -10.05
CA GLY A 71 -7.11 -1.00 -9.06
C GLY A 71 -6.51 -1.12 -7.67
N TYR A 72 -7.38 -1.13 -6.66
CA TYR A 72 -7.05 -1.49 -5.29
C TYR A 72 -8.27 -2.12 -4.64
N PHE A 73 -8.05 -2.93 -3.61
CA PHE A 73 -9.10 -3.49 -2.79
C PHE A 73 -9.09 -2.82 -1.41
N VAL A 74 -10.27 -2.54 -0.87
CA VAL A 74 -10.46 -2.02 0.48
C VAL A 74 -11.67 -2.69 1.10
N CYS A 75 -11.52 -3.10 2.36
CA CYS A 75 -12.63 -3.54 3.21
C CYS A 75 -12.42 -3.00 4.62
N SER A 76 -13.51 -2.65 5.31
CA SER A 76 -13.45 -2.41 6.74
C SER A 76 -13.24 -3.75 7.46
N THR A 77 -12.47 -3.74 8.55
CA THR A 77 -12.20 -4.93 9.36
C THR A 77 -13.37 -5.30 10.29
N GLY A 78 -14.35 -4.41 10.43
CA GLY A 78 -15.51 -4.62 11.32
C GLY A 78 -15.09 -4.83 12.78
N ASN A 79 -15.82 -5.68 13.50
CA ASN A 79 -15.52 -6.06 14.88
C ASN A 79 -14.49 -7.20 14.97
N ALA A 80 -13.81 -7.56 13.88
CA ALA A 80 -12.81 -8.62 13.93
C ALA A 80 -11.64 -8.19 14.82
N ASN A 81 -11.20 -9.08 15.71
CA ASN A 81 -10.05 -8.81 16.55
C ASN A 81 -8.77 -8.71 15.69
N MET A 82 -7.75 -7.99 16.18
CA MET A 82 -6.49 -7.79 15.46
C MET A 82 -5.78 -9.11 15.11
N GLU A 83 -5.94 -10.16 15.92
CA GLU A 83 -5.35 -11.48 15.64
C GLU A 83 -5.99 -12.16 14.43
N THR A 84 -7.31 -12.04 14.26
CA THR A 84 -8.04 -12.56 13.10
C THR A 84 -7.64 -11.81 11.85
N ILE A 85 -7.48 -10.49 11.94
CA ILE A 85 -7.05 -9.66 10.82
C ILE A 85 -5.61 -10.00 10.42
N LYS A 86 -4.69 -10.16 11.39
CA LYS A 86 -3.32 -10.63 11.15
C LYS A 86 -3.30 -11.96 10.41
N LYS A 87 -4.00 -12.96 10.94
CA LYS A 87 -4.09 -14.28 10.30
C LYS A 87 -4.68 -14.22 8.90
N TYR A 88 -5.71 -13.39 8.68
CA TYR A 88 -6.26 -13.20 7.34
C TYR A 88 -5.21 -12.64 6.39
N ILE A 89 -4.49 -11.60 6.79
CA ILE A 89 -3.43 -10.98 5.98
C ILE A 89 -2.31 -12.00 5.69
N GLU A 90 -1.89 -12.79 6.68
CA GLU A 90 -0.87 -13.85 6.52
C GLU A 90 -1.31 -14.97 5.57
N ILE A 91 -2.62 -15.30 5.51
CA ILE A 91 -3.16 -16.36 4.65
C ILE A 91 -3.40 -15.87 3.21
N GLN A 92 -3.57 -14.56 3.00
CA GLN A 92 -3.83 -14.00 1.66
C GLN A 92 -2.57 -13.68 0.85
N GLY A 93 -1.40 -13.62 1.50
CA GLY A 93 -0.10 -13.53 0.82
C GLY A 93 0.54 -14.89 0.51
#